data_AF-A0A8J3WBP2-F1
#
_entry.id   AF-A0A8J3WBP2-F1
#
_cell.length_a   1.000
_cell.length_b   1.000
_cell.length_c   1.000
_cell.angle_alpha   90.00
_cell.angle_beta   90.00
_cell.angle_gamma   90.00
#
_symmetry.space_group_name_H-M   'P 1'
#
loop_
_entity.id
_entity.type
_entity.pdbx_description
1 polymer ?
#
loop_
_entity_poly.entity_id
_entity_poly.type
_entity_poly.pdbx_seq_one_letter_code
_entity_poly.pdbx_strand_id
1 'polypeptide(L)'
;MLLSHLTPLGAAAARVPTVDSPVRISLDPLPCRRGTLDGAWWPYSRDAAAELPGLIAAVDQRLGRNTVRVGLHLNAWEHIPRRIPARGRQIKVGWFRHTHPHLITLILAGAEPVTLLVITPDTAAGPARFALALAAAGTLGLRPADIVTLARRSAVPAVRALDDDGPAGWENEGGHLADHPAAP
;
A
#
# COMPACT_ATOMS: atom_id res chain seq x y z
N MET A 1 6.29 48.85 0.55
CA MET A 1 5.68 47.83 -0.34
C MET A 1 6.77 46.84 -0.73
N LEU A 2 6.60 45.55 -0.45
CA LEU A 2 6.65 44.46 -1.44
C LEU A 2 6.38 43.14 -0.68
N LEU A 3 5.31 42.47 -1.08
CA LEU A 3 4.89 41.19 -0.52
C LEU A 3 5.86 40.08 -0.95
N SER A 4 6.53 39.44 0.00
CA SER A 4 7.24 38.19 -0.25
C SER A 4 6.22 37.07 -0.43
N HIS A 5 6.14 36.56 -1.66
CA HIS A 5 5.30 35.44 -2.05
C HIS A 5 5.74 34.19 -1.30
N LEU A 6 4.96 33.76 -0.31
CA LEU A 6 5.04 32.40 0.23
C LEU A 6 4.47 31.47 -0.84
N THR A 7 5.35 30.90 -1.65
CA THR A 7 5.02 29.74 -2.48
C THR A 7 4.68 28.58 -1.53
N PRO A 8 3.45 28.04 -1.54
CA PRO A 8 3.17 26.87 -0.72
C PRO A 8 3.99 25.69 -1.25
N LEU A 9 4.77 25.08 -0.35
CA LEU A 9 5.39 23.78 -0.55
C LEU A 9 4.29 22.86 -1.06
N GLY A 10 4.41 22.41 -2.31
CA GLY A 10 3.45 21.49 -2.91
C GLY A 10 3.34 20.27 -2.04
N ALA A 11 2.30 20.23 -1.20
CA ALA A 11 1.78 18.99 -0.68
C ALA A 11 1.62 18.10 -1.91
N ALA A 12 2.36 16.99 -1.97
CA ALA A 12 2.07 15.94 -2.93
C ALA A 12 0.60 15.61 -2.69
N ALA A 13 -0.28 16.17 -3.53
CA ALA A 13 -1.70 16.06 -3.37
C ALA A 13 -1.96 14.56 -3.40
N ALA A 14 -2.32 14.00 -2.24
CA ALA A 14 -2.88 12.67 -2.15
C ALA A 14 -4.04 12.69 -3.12
N ARG A 15 -3.81 12.17 -4.32
CA ARG A 15 -4.77 12.26 -5.41
C ARG A 15 -5.90 11.36 -4.93
N VAL A 16 -6.97 11.98 -4.45
CA VAL A 16 -8.15 11.26 -3.96
C VAL A 16 -8.52 10.31 -5.10
N PRO A 17 -8.44 8.99 -4.90
CA PRO A 17 -8.75 8.07 -5.97
C PRO A 17 -10.21 8.27 -6.37
N THR A 18 -10.43 8.49 -7.65
CA THR A 18 -11.75 8.35 -8.26
C THR A 18 -12.14 6.87 -8.25
N VAL A 19 -13.45 6.60 -8.21
CA VAL A 19 -14.07 5.26 -8.10
C VAL A 19 -13.55 4.25 -9.15
N ASP A 20 -12.98 4.75 -10.26
CA ASP A 20 -12.41 3.95 -11.37
C ASP A 20 -10.91 3.60 -11.22
N SER A 21 -10.24 3.97 -10.14
CA SER A 21 -8.82 3.59 -9.97
C SER A 21 -8.69 2.09 -9.71
N PRO A 22 -7.81 1.36 -10.43
CA PRO A 22 -7.72 -0.08 -10.30
C PRO A 22 -7.22 -0.47 -8.90
N VAL A 23 -8.01 -1.24 -8.17
CA VAL A 23 -7.69 -1.65 -6.81
C VAL A 23 -6.40 -2.48 -6.79
N ARG A 24 -5.40 -2.02 -6.04
CA ARG A 24 -4.11 -2.70 -5.89
C ARG A 24 -4.17 -3.75 -4.78
N ILE A 25 -4.73 -4.89 -5.11
CA ILE A 25 -4.94 -6.01 -4.18
C ILE A 25 -4.40 -7.31 -4.75
N SER A 26 -3.85 -8.13 -3.87
CA SER A 26 -3.39 -9.48 -4.14
C SER A 26 -3.93 -10.40 -3.04
N LEU A 27 -4.57 -11.51 -3.44
CA LEU A 27 -5.12 -12.50 -2.52
C LEU A 27 -4.27 -13.76 -2.58
N ASP A 28 -4.12 -14.43 -1.44
CA ASP A 28 -3.55 -15.77 -1.38
C ASP A 28 -4.48 -16.74 -2.15
N PRO A 29 -3.97 -17.50 -3.13
CA PRO A 29 -4.77 -18.48 -3.87
C PRO A 29 -5.25 -19.65 -3.01
N LEU A 30 -4.62 -19.89 -1.84
CA LEU A 30 -4.96 -20.96 -0.90
C LEU A 30 -5.08 -20.39 0.53
N PRO A 31 -6.13 -19.59 0.83
CA PRO A 31 -6.30 -18.92 2.13
C PRO A 31 -6.51 -19.90 3.31
N CYS A 32 -6.50 -21.21 3.06
CA CYS A 32 -6.74 -22.26 4.05
C CYS A 32 -5.58 -22.51 5.04
N ARG A 33 -4.45 -21.78 4.95
CA ARG A 33 -3.36 -21.90 5.93
C ARG A 33 -3.76 -21.18 7.22
N ARG A 34 -4.39 -21.92 8.15
CA ARG A 34 -4.81 -21.41 9.47
C ARG A 34 -3.72 -20.56 10.11
N GLY A 35 -4.04 -19.28 10.30
CA GLY A 35 -3.22 -18.33 11.02
C GLY A 35 -2.42 -17.37 10.16
N THR A 36 -2.41 -17.48 8.82
CA THR A 36 -1.71 -16.55 7.91
C THR A 36 -2.66 -15.50 7.33
N LEU A 37 -2.14 -14.34 6.91
CA LEU A 37 -2.91 -13.34 6.17
C LEU A 37 -3.39 -13.87 4.81
N ASP A 38 -4.62 -13.54 4.43
CA ASP A 38 -5.27 -13.97 3.19
C ASP A 38 -4.85 -13.15 1.97
N GLY A 39 -3.95 -12.18 2.16
CA GLY A 39 -3.45 -11.33 1.08
C GLY A 39 -2.92 -9.99 1.56
N ALA A 40 -2.70 -9.11 0.60
CA ALA A 40 -2.27 -7.74 0.82
C ALA A 40 -3.01 -6.77 -0.09
N TRP A 41 -3.17 -5.55 0.41
CA TRP A 41 -3.81 -4.45 -0.27
C TRP A 41 -3.01 -3.17 -0.08
N TRP A 42 -2.81 -2.43 -1.18
CA TRP A 42 -2.10 -1.16 -1.19
C TRP A 42 -3.07 -0.01 -1.57
N PRO A 43 -3.77 0.59 -0.59
CA PRO A 43 -4.64 1.74 -0.81
C PRO A 43 -3.92 2.94 -1.43
N TYR A 44 -4.66 3.82 -2.11
CA TYR A 44 -4.13 5.06 -2.68
C TYR A 44 -4.01 6.18 -1.63
N SER A 45 -4.79 6.11 -0.56
CA SER A 45 -4.91 7.11 0.50
C SER A 45 -5.30 6.45 1.83
N ARG A 46 -5.37 7.24 2.91
CA ARG A 46 -5.92 6.78 4.20
C ARG A 46 -7.42 7.10 4.36
N ASP A 47 -8.07 7.62 3.33
CA ASP A 47 -9.50 7.96 3.37
C ASP A 47 -10.34 6.68 3.23
N ALA A 48 -10.96 6.23 4.31
CA ALA A 48 -11.76 5.01 4.30
C ALA A 48 -13.02 5.14 3.43
N ALA A 49 -13.61 6.32 3.29
CA ALA A 49 -14.80 6.52 2.47
C ALA A 49 -14.48 6.41 0.97
N ALA A 50 -13.29 6.83 0.55
CA ALA A 50 -12.84 6.71 -0.83
C ALA A 50 -12.35 5.29 -1.18
N GLU A 51 -11.66 4.62 -0.25
CA GLU A 51 -10.92 3.38 -0.53
C GLU A 51 -11.77 2.10 -0.38
N LEU A 52 -12.60 2.05 0.66
CA LEU A 52 -13.32 0.82 1.02
C LEU A 52 -14.32 0.34 -0.05
N PRO A 53 -15.04 1.18 -0.82
CA PRO A 53 -15.96 0.69 -1.85
C PRO A 53 -15.25 -0.14 -2.92
N GLY A 54 -14.09 0.34 -3.38
CA GLY A 54 -13.24 -0.35 -4.35
C GLY A 54 -12.72 -1.66 -3.80
N LEU A 55 -12.16 -1.64 -2.57
CA LEU A 55 -11.68 -2.85 -1.91
C LEU A 55 -12.76 -3.92 -1.80
N ILE A 56 -13.96 -3.56 -1.31
CA ILE A 56 -15.08 -4.49 -1.15
C ILE A 56 -15.47 -5.08 -2.50
N ALA A 57 -15.57 -4.24 -3.54
CA ALA A 57 -15.93 -4.71 -4.87
C ALA A 57 -14.90 -5.72 -5.42
N ALA A 58 -13.61 -5.45 -5.24
CA ALA A 58 -12.54 -6.33 -5.72
C ALA A 58 -12.52 -7.67 -4.98
N VAL A 59 -12.66 -7.67 -3.65
CA VAL A 59 -12.70 -8.90 -2.85
C VAL A 59 -13.93 -9.73 -3.20
N ASP A 60 -15.10 -9.10 -3.27
CA ASP A 60 -16.34 -9.79 -3.61
C ASP A 60 -16.30 -10.41 -5.01
N GLN A 61 -15.65 -9.74 -5.98
CA GLN A 61 -15.46 -10.29 -7.32
C GLN A 61 -14.58 -11.53 -7.31
N ARG A 62 -13.43 -11.45 -6.63
CA ARG A 62 -12.40 -12.49 -6.67
C ARG A 62 -12.82 -13.74 -5.93
N LEU A 63 -13.58 -13.59 -4.85
CA LEU A 63 -14.01 -14.71 -4.02
C LEU A 63 -15.42 -15.21 -4.38
N GLY A 64 -16.18 -14.47 -5.20
CA GLY A 64 -17.56 -14.82 -5.53
C GLY A 64 -18.49 -14.80 -4.31
N ARG A 65 -18.14 -14.01 -3.29
CA ARG A 65 -18.85 -13.90 -2.01
C ARG A 65 -19.15 -12.44 -1.70
N ASN A 66 -20.11 -12.23 -0.82
CA ASN A 66 -20.57 -10.89 -0.46
C ASN A 66 -19.98 -10.49 0.89
N THR A 67 -19.20 -9.40 0.91
CA THR A 67 -18.80 -8.74 2.16
C THR A 67 -20.02 -8.16 2.86
N VAL A 68 -20.13 -8.38 4.18
CA VAL A 68 -21.22 -7.86 5.02
C VAL A 68 -20.74 -6.83 6.05
N ARG A 69 -19.45 -6.89 6.42
CA ARG A 69 -18.85 -5.96 7.37
C ARG A 69 -17.35 -5.81 7.10
N VAL A 70 -16.83 -4.61 7.32
CA VAL A 70 -15.39 -4.32 7.30
C VAL A 70 -14.95 -3.91 8.70
N GLY A 71 -13.81 -4.43 9.14
CA GLY A 71 -13.13 -4.10 10.40
C GLY A 71 -11.79 -3.43 10.11
N LEU A 72 -11.53 -2.27 10.72
CA LEU A 72 -10.27 -1.53 10.55
C LEU A 72 -9.78 -0.93 11.88
N HIS A 73 -8.52 -0.52 11.91
CA HIS A 73 -7.96 0.19 13.06
C HIS A 73 -8.31 1.69 13.02
N LEU A 74 -8.87 2.21 14.11
CA LEU A 74 -9.42 3.59 14.14
C LEU A 74 -8.37 4.65 13.79
N ASN A 75 -7.15 4.55 14.31
CA ASN A 75 -6.13 5.61 14.12
C ASN A 75 -5.29 5.43 12.85
N ALA A 76 -5.55 4.38 12.06
CA ALA A 76 -4.82 4.15 10.80
C ALA A 76 -5.55 4.73 9.59
N TRP A 77 -6.80 5.18 9.77
CA TRP A 77 -7.72 5.59 8.72
C TRP A 77 -8.38 6.93 9.05
N GLU A 78 -8.69 7.68 8.00
CA GLU A 78 -9.38 8.97 8.03
C GLU A 78 -10.79 8.82 7.44
N HIS A 79 -11.68 9.78 7.76
CA HIS A 79 -13.06 9.85 7.25
C HIS A 79 -13.87 8.55 7.35
N ILE A 80 -13.68 7.76 8.40
CA ILE A 80 -14.30 6.44 8.55
C ILE A 80 -15.83 6.55 8.68
N PRO A 81 -16.61 6.14 7.67
CA PRO A 81 -18.07 6.18 7.76
C PRO A 81 -18.57 5.00 8.59
N ARG A 82 -19.75 5.10 9.23
CA ARG A 82 -20.37 3.96 9.94
C ARG A 82 -20.87 2.87 8.98
N ARG A 83 -21.27 3.29 7.78
CA ARG A 83 -21.76 2.43 6.70
C ARG A 83 -21.26 2.99 5.38
N ILE A 84 -20.95 2.10 4.44
CA ILE A 84 -20.46 2.50 3.13
C ILE A 84 -21.23 1.78 2.02
N PRO A 85 -21.66 2.49 0.96
CA PRO A 85 -22.23 1.86 -0.22
C PRO A 85 -21.14 1.09 -0.98
N ALA A 86 -21.39 -0.19 -1.25
CA ALA A 86 -20.57 -0.99 -2.16
C ALA A 86 -21.45 -2.00 -2.89
N ARG A 87 -21.34 -2.05 -4.23
CA ARG A 87 -22.13 -2.96 -5.08
C ARG A 87 -23.63 -2.98 -4.75
N GLY A 88 -24.23 -1.80 -4.60
CA GLY A 88 -25.67 -1.65 -4.27
C GLY A 88 -26.06 -2.03 -2.84
N ARG A 89 -25.11 -2.33 -1.95
CA ARG A 89 -25.35 -2.72 -0.55
C ARG A 89 -24.74 -1.72 0.42
N GLN A 90 -25.34 -1.61 1.61
CA GLN A 90 -24.80 -0.82 2.72
C GLN A 90 -23.98 -1.71 3.64
N ILE A 91 -22.66 -1.58 3.59
CA ILE A 91 -21.72 -2.41 4.35
C ILE A 91 -21.38 -1.72 5.66
N LYS A 92 -21.51 -2.43 6.79
CA LYS A 92 -21.17 -1.88 8.10
C LYS A 92 -19.65 -1.77 8.21
N VAL A 93 -19.16 -0.63 8.70
CA VAL A 93 -17.76 -0.45 9.05
C VAL A 93 -17.65 -0.46 10.58
N GLY A 94 -16.85 -1.38 11.10
CA GLY A 94 -16.43 -1.41 12.49
C GLY A 94 -15.00 -0.92 12.61
N TRP A 95 -14.73 -0.10 13.62
CA TRP A 95 -13.39 0.34 13.94
C TRP A 95 -13.02 -0.12 15.35
N PHE A 96 -11.75 -0.47 15.52
CA PHE A 96 -11.22 -0.95 16.78
C PHE A 96 -9.91 -0.23 17.09
N ARG A 97 -9.63 0.01 18.38
CA ARG A 97 -8.38 0.64 18.83
C ARG A 97 -7.30 -0.39 19.18
N HIS A 98 -7.67 -1.67 19.27
CA HIS A 98 -6.78 -2.75 19.70
C HIS A 98 -6.40 -3.69 18.55
N THR A 99 -6.94 -3.48 17.35
CA THR A 99 -6.53 -4.23 16.15
C THR A 99 -5.22 -3.67 15.62
N HIS A 100 -4.48 -4.48 14.88
CA HIS A 100 -3.23 -4.03 14.28
C HIS A 100 -3.49 -2.93 13.22
N PRO A 101 -2.74 -1.81 13.20
CA PRO A 101 -2.99 -0.68 12.29
C PRO A 101 -2.85 -1.03 10.80
N HIS A 102 -2.01 -2.02 10.49
CA HIS A 102 -1.79 -2.52 9.13
C HIS A 102 -2.72 -3.68 8.76
N LEU A 103 -3.83 -3.89 9.47
CA LEU A 103 -4.79 -4.93 9.13
C LEU A 103 -6.16 -4.35 8.80
N ILE A 104 -6.77 -4.96 7.79
CA ILE A 104 -8.18 -4.81 7.49
C ILE A 104 -8.80 -6.19 7.38
N THR A 105 -9.97 -6.36 8.00
CA THR A 105 -10.70 -7.63 8.00
C THR A 105 -12.04 -7.44 7.31
N LEU A 106 -12.33 -8.24 6.30
CA LEU A 106 -13.62 -8.31 5.63
C LEU A 106 -14.34 -9.56 6.13
N ILE A 107 -15.55 -9.38 6.66
CA ILE A 107 -16.44 -10.48 7.04
C ILE A 107 -17.34 -10.75 5.85
N LEU A 108 -17.33 -11.99 5.37
CA LEU A 108 -18.09 -12.44 4.22
C LEU A 108 -19.32 -13.24 4.66
N ALA A 109 -20.40 -13.17 3.89
CA ALA A 109 -21.60 -13.94 4.16
C ALA A 109 -21.32 -15.45 4.00
N GLY A 110 -21.43 -16.20 5.09
CA GLY A 110 -21.32 -17.68 5.09
C GLY A 110 -19.93 -18.22 4.76
N ALA A 111 -18.88 -17.43 5.00
CA ALA A 111 -17.49 -17.83 4.78
C ALA A 111 -16.58 -17.30 5.90
N GLU A 112 -15.37 -17.85 5.98
CA GLU A 112 -14.34 -17.34 6.88
C GLU A 112 -14.00 -15.88 6.56
N PRO A 113 -13.66 -15.06 7.57
CA PRO A 113 -13.20 -13.70 7.34
C PRO A 113 -11.92 -13.66 6.51
N VAL A 114 -11.80 -12.62 5.68
CA VAL A 114 -10.58 -12.33 4.92
C VAL A 114 -9.82 -11.23 5.64
N THR A 115 -8.59 -11.50 6.03
CA THR A 115 -7.69 -10.56 6.71
C THR A 115 -6.54 -10.20 5.78
N LEU A 116 -6.43 -8.91 5.45
CA LEU A 116 -5.43 -8.41 4.51
C LEU A 116 -4.41 -7.54 5.23
N LEU A 117 -3.15 -7.65 4.80
CA LEU A 117 -2.12 -6.66 5.09
C LEU A 117 -2.43 -5.36 4.36
N VAL A 118 -2.46 -4.24 5.08
CA VAL A 118 -2.53 -2.89 4.51
C VAL A 118 -1.11 -2.36 4.34
N ILE A 119 -0.67 -2.22 3.09
CA ILE A 119 0.56 -1.52 2.72
C ILE A 119 0.27 -0.03 2.76
N THR A 120 1.09 0.77 3.44
CA THR A 120 0.78 2.20 3.58
C THR A 120 0.82 2.90 2.22
N PRO A 121 -0.03 3.91 1.98
CA PRO A 121 -0.13 4.55 0.67
C PRO A 121 1.18 5.23 0.24
N ASP A 122 1.98 5.69 1.20
CA ASP A 122 3.30 6.31 1.06
C ASP A 122 4.46 5.30 0.89
N THR A 123 4.19 3.99 0.95
CA THR A 123 5.22 2.97 0.71
C THR A 123 5.74 3.10 -0.73
N ALA A 124 7.07 3.10 -0.89
CA ALA A 124 7.70 3.11 -2.20
C ALA A 124 7.22 1.93 -3.08
N ALA A 125 7.07 2.19 -4.37
CA ALA A 125 6.38 1.28 -5.27
C ALA A 125 7.07 -0.09 -5.44
N GLY A 126 8.40 -0.17 -5.31
CA GLY A 126 9.14 -1.44 -5.33
C GLY A 126 8.75 -2.36 -4.17
N PRO A 127 8.97 -1.95 -2.90
CA PRO A 127 8.54 -2.69 -1.72
C PRO A 127 7.05 -3.03 -1.70
N ALA A 128 6.17 -2.10 -2.12
CA ALA A 128 4.73 -2.35 -2.17
C ALA A 128 4.37 -3.47 -3.16
N ARG A 129 4.93 -3.43 -4.38
CA ARG A 129 4.72 -4.50 -5.38
C ARG A 129 5.28 -5.84 -4.90
N PHE A 130 6.44 -5.83 -4.24
CA PHE A 130 7.02 -7.03 -3.67
C PHE A 130 6.11 -7.66 -2.60
N ALA A 131 5.56 -6.87 -1.69
CA ALA A 131 4.61 -7.35 -0.70
C ALA A 131 3.33 -7.92 -1.34
N LEU A 132 2.79 -7.28 -2.38
CA LEU A 132 1.66 -7.82 -3.16
C LEU A 132 2.01 -9.14 -3.86
N ALA A 133 3.23 -9.29 -4.37
CA ALA A 133 3.69 -10.53 -5.01
C ALA A 133 3.85 -11.67 -4.00
N LEU A 134 4.38 -11.41 -2.80
CA LEU A 134 4.44 -12.40 -1.72
C LEU A 134 3.03 -12.86 -1.30
N ALA A 135 2.06 -11.94 -1.27
CA ALA A 135 0.65 -12.27 -1.08
C ALA A 135 0.13 -13.24 -2.15
N ALA A 136 0.39 -12.94 -3.43
CA ALA A 136 -0.08 -13.76 -4.56
C ALA A 136 0.48 -15.18 -4.53
N ALA A 137 1.71 -15.34 -4.01
CA ALA A 137 2.36 -16.63 -3.90
C ALA A 137 1.93 -17.44 -2.66
N GLY A 138 1.07 -16.87 -1.78
CA GLY A 138 0.74 -17.44 -0.48
C GLY A 138 1.95 -17.55 0.46
N THR A 139 3.02 -16.80 0.16
CA THR A 139 4.29 -16.80 0.89
C THR A 139 4.42 -15.64 1.84
N LEU A 140 3.38 -14.80 1.97
CA LEU A 140 3.31 -13.79 3.03
C LEU A 140 3.68 -14.46 4.36
N GLY A 141 3.12 -15.64 4.66
CA GLY A 141 3.55 -16.47 5.79
C GLY A 141 3.43 -15.81 7.17
N LEU A 142 2.91 -14.58 7.20
CA LEU A 142 2.77 -13.76 8.39
C LEU A 142 1.47 -14.12 9.07
N ARG A 143 1.56 -14.42 10.36
CA ARG A 143 0.39 -14.36 11.20
C ARG A 143 0.09 -12.91 11.54
N PRO A 144 -1.18 -12.55 11.81
CA PRO A 144 -1.53 -11.23 12.34
C PRO A 144 -0.65 -10.79 13.53
N ALA A 145 -0.23 -11.74 14.37
CA ALA A 145 0.66 -11.50 15.51
C ALA A 145 2.10 -11.12 15.10
N ASP A 146 2.58 -11.55 13.94
CA ASP A 146 3.96 -11.37 13.49
C ASP A 146 4.20 -10.01 12.84
N ILE A 147 3.13 -9.27 12.50
CA ILE A 147 3.21 -7.99 11.78
C ILE A 147 3.95 -6.92 12.59
N VAL A 148 3.93 -7.01 13.94
CA VAL A 148 4.67 -6.10 14.83
C VAL A 148 6.17 -6.09 14.49
N THR A 149 6.72 -7.24 14.08
CA THR A 149 8.14 -7.40 13.75
C THR A 149 8.49 -6.73 12.42
N LEU A 150 7.57 -6.72 11.45
CA LEU A 150 7.77 -6.06 10.16
C LEU A 150 7.47 -4.56 10.22
N ALA A 151 6.43 -4.14 10.96
CA ALA A 151 6.09 -2.73 11.14
C ALA A 151 7.25 -1.94 11.75
N ARG A 152 8.05 -2.56 12.63
CA ARG A 152 9.31 -1.98 13.17
C ARG A 152 10.40 -1.82 12.12
N ARG A 153 10.40 -2.62 11.04
CA ARG A 153 11.34 -2.51 9.91
C ARG A 153 10.85 -1.54 8.83
N SER A 154 9.53 -1.40 8.67
CA SER A 154 8.89 -0.46 7.74
C SER A 154 8.75 0.95 8.33
N ALA A 155 8.81 1.11 9.65
CA ALA A 155 8.90 2.39 10.35
C ALA A 155 10.32 2.96 10.30
N VAL A 156 10.86 3.16 9.10
CA VAL A 156 11.89 4.16 8.88
C VAL A 156 11.14 5.34 8.26
N PRO A 157 11.03 6.50 8.94
CA PRO A 157 10.62 7.70 8.24
C PRO A 157 11.62 7.92 7.12
N ALA A 158 11.18 8.37 5.95
CA ALA A 158 12.08 8.88 4.92
C ALA A 158 12.82 10.09 5.50
N VAL A 159 13.93 9.85 6.21
CA VAL A 159 14.84 10.88 6.67
C VAL A 159 15.95 10.96 5.62
N ARG A 160 15.96 12.10 4.92
CA ARG A 160 17.01 12.63 4.04
C ARG A 160 17.16 12.02 2.65
N ALA A 161 16.31 12.48 1.72
CA ALA A 161 16.79 12.95 0.43
C ALA A 161 16.97 14.47 0.53
N LEU A 162 18.05 14.87 1.20
CA LEU A 162 18.66 16.20 1.12
C LEU A 162 20.15 15.92 1.16
N ASP A 163 20.73 15.89 -0.03
CA ASP A 163 22.09 16.31 -0.41
C ASP A 163 22.35 15.78 -1.83
N ASP A 164 21.72 16.43 -2.82
CA ASP A 164 22.21 16.43 -4.20
C ASP A 164 22.12 17.87 -4.71
N ASP A 165 23.14 18.65 -4.38
CA ASP A 165 23.50 19.87 -5.09
C ASP A 165 25.03 19.82 -5.32
N GLY A 166 25.40 19.67 -6.59
CA GLY A 166 26.78 19.61 -7.06
C GLY A 166 26.80 19.33 -8.58
N PRO A 167 27.27 20.27 -9.43
CA PRO A 167 26.75 20.44 -10.78
C PRO A 167 27.39 19.57 -11.86
N ALA A 168 26.66 19.48 -12.96
CA ALA A 168 27.04 19.14 -14.34
C ALA A 168 28.54 18.99 -14.64
N GLY A 169 28.88 17.84 -15.20
CA GLY A 169 30.16 17.55 -15.83
C GLY A 169 30.10 16.24 -16.61
N TRP A 170 29.18 16.13 -17.57
CA TRP A 170 29.23 15.07 -18.57
C TRP A 170 30.03 15.59 -19.76
N GLU A 171 31.36 15.53 -19.66
CA GLU A 171 32.25 15.62 -20.81
C GLU A 171 32.60 14.21 -21.26
N ASN A 172 32.07 13.86 -22.44
CA ASN A 172 32.27 12.59 -23.12
C ASN A 172 33.22 12.82 -24.30
N GLU A 173 34.50 13.08 -24.03
CA GLU A 173 35.49 13.14 -25.09
C GLU A 173 36.21 11.78 -25.24
N GLY A 174 35.84 11.05 -26.29
CA GLY A 174 36.56 9.87 -26.73
C GLY A 174 37.87 10.24 -27.43
N GLY A 175 38.92 9.46 -27.16
CA GLY A 175 40.19 9.53 -27.88
C GLY A 175 40.87 8.17 -27.91
N HIS A 176 40.97 7.59 -29.10
CA HIS A 176 41.60 6.32 -29.44
C HIS A 176 43.11 6.53 -29.76
N LEU A 177 43.86 5.42 -29.76
CA LEU A 177 45.26 5.18 -30.21
C LEU A 177 46.32 5.34 -29.09
N ALA A 178 47.25 4.41 -28.89
CA ALA A 178 47.98 3.67 -29.92
C ALA A 178 48.41 2.25 -29.50
N ASP A 179 48.63 1.48 -30.57
CA ASP A 179 49.32 0.22 -30.70
C ASP A 179 50.82 0.28 -30.30
N HIS A 180 51.34 -0.91 -29.99
CA HIS A 180 52.70 -1.46 -29.72
C HIS A 180 53.93 -0.74 -30.36
N PRO A 181 55.25 -0.96 -29.99
CA PRO A 181 55.87 -2.30 -29.94
C PRO A 181 57.04 -2.61 -28.96
N ALA A 182 57.51 -3.86 -29.12
CA ALA A 182 58.40 -4.70 -28.32
C ALA A 182 59.91 -4.37 -28.24
N ALA A 183 60.52 -4.94 -27.17
CA ALA A 183 61.90 -5.46 -26.99
C ALA A 183 63.08 -4.46 -27.16
N PRO A 184 64.34 -4.78 -26.79
CA PRO A 184 65.04 -6.07 -26.90
C PRO A 184 65.06 -6.96 -25.64
#